data_AF-A0A645IQI4-F1
#
_entry.id   AF-A0A645IQI4-F1
#
_cell.length_a   1.000
_cell.length_b   1.000
_cell.length_c   1.000
_cell.angle_alpha   90.00
_cell.angle_beta   90.00
_cell.angle_gamma   90.00
#
_symmetry.space_group_name_H-M   'P 1'
#
loop_
_entity.id
_entity.type
_entity.pdbx_description
1 polymer ?
#
loop_
_entity_poly.entity_id
_entity_poly.type
_entity_poly.pdbx_seq_one_letter_code
_entity_poly.pdbx_strand_id
1 'polypeptide(L)' 'MEEIEELKKKYSIKKVIMTHLGEDWGKSYEDYLKLEKQYENIKFAYDGMKVEI' A
#
# COMPACT_ATOMS: atom_id res chain seq x y z
N MET A 1 6.90 -4.06 -4.60
CA MET A 1 5.66 -3.57 -5.25
C MET A 1 5.24 -4.47 -6.40
N GLU A 2 6.13 -4.81 -7.33
CA GLU A 2 5.83 -5.72 -8.46
C GLU A 2 5.24 -7.06 -7.99
N GLU A 3 5.88 -7.72 -7.03
CA GLU A 3 5.38 -8.97 -6.44
C GLU A 3 3.95 -8.85 -5.86
N ILE A 4 3.64 -7.72 -5.20
CA ILE A 4 2.31 -7.47 -4.62
C ILE A 4 1.26 -7.30 -5.71
N GLU A 5 1.59 -6.59 -6.79
CA GLU A 5 0.71 -6.44 -7.96
C GLU A 5 0.50 -7.79 -8.68
N GLU A 6 1.53 -8.62 -8.80
CA GLU A 6 1.40 -9.97 -9.35
C GLU A 6 0.49 -10.85 -8.49
N LEU A 7 0.66 -10.85 -7.17
CA LEU A 7 -0.21 -11.58 -6.24
C LEU A 7 -1.66 -11.08 -6.30
N LYS A 8 -1.85 -9.76 -6.31
CA LYS A 8 -3.16 -9.12 -6.44
C LYS A 8 -3.86 -9.56 -7.72
N LYS A 9 -3.16 -9.57 -8.85
CA LYS A 9 -3.68 -10.05 -10.14
C LYS A 9 -3.98 -11.55 -10.10
N LYS A 10 -3.05 -12.36 -9.58
CA LYS A 10 -3.17 -13.82 -9.52
C LYS A 10 -4.41 -14.27 -8.73
N TYR A 11 -4.70 -13.60 -7.63
CA TYR A 11 -5.82 -13.96 -6.75
C TYR A 11 -7.05 -13.07 -6.93
N SER A 12 -7.06 -12.18 -7.93
CA SER A 12 -8.15 -11.21 -8.17
C SER A 12 -8.52 -10.40 -6.92
N ILE A 13 -7.51 -9.98 -6.15
CA ILE A 13 -7.70 -9.22 -4.91
C ILE A 13 -8.18 -7.81 -5.27
N LYS A 14 -9.29 -7.40 -4.67
CA LYS A 14 -9.93 -6.09 -4.93
C LYS A 14 -9.33 -4.94 -4.14
N LYS A 15 -8.65 -5.23 -3.02
CA LYS A 15 -8.08 -4.23 -2.11
C LYS A 15 -6.90 -4.83 -1.35
N VAL A 16 -5.75 -4.16 -1.41
CA VAL A 16 -4.55 -4.50 -0.65
C VAL A 16 -4.28 -3.39 0.34
N ILE A 17 -4.00 -3.74 1.59
CA ILE A 17 -3.55 -2.80 2.63
C ILE A 17 -2.16 -3.25 3.05
N MET A 18 -1.17 -2.42 2.74
CA MET A 18 0.23 -2.65 3.05
C MET A 18 0.58 -2.01 4.38
N THR A 19 1.16 -2.80 5.28
CA THR A 19 1.69 -2.35 6.58
C THR A 19 3.18 -2.67 6.68
N HIS A 20 3.82 -2.35 7.81
CA HIS A 20 5.25 -2.53 8.04
C HIS A 20 6.09 -1.91 6.90
N LEU A 21 5.77 -0.67 6.55
CA LEU A 21 6.59 0.11 5.64
C LEU A 21 7.93 0.31 6.33
N GLY A 22 9.01 -0.22 5.74
CA GLY A 22 10.34 -0.02 6.28
C GLY A 22 10.63 1.48 6.42
N GLU A 23 11.25 1.88 7.53
CA GLU A 23 11.80 3.22 7.70
C GLU A 23 12.99 3.39 6.74
N ASP A 24 12.70 3.59 5.44
CA ASP A 24 13.68 4.08 4.50
C ASP A 24 14.04 5.51 4.93
N TRP A 25 15.28 5.70 5.36
CA TRP A 25 15.82 7.02 5.72
C TRP A 25 15.56 8.01 4.59
N GLY A 26 14.66 8.97 4.83
CA GLY A 26 14.31 10.03 3.88
C GLY A 26 12.97 9.89 3.17
N LYS A 27 12.16 8.85 3.43
CA LYS A 27 10.76 8.82 2.98
C LYS A 27 9.82 9.36 4.06
N SER A 28 9.18 10.48 3.77
CA SER A 28 8.11 11.05 4.57
C SER A 28 6.77 10.38 4.27
N TYR A 29 5.76 10.65 5.09
CA TYR A 29 4.37 10.26 4.82
C TYR A 29 3.89 10.72 3.44
N GLU A 30 4.30 11.92 3.00
CA GLU A 30 3.92 12.45 1.68
C GLU A 30 4.52 11.63 0.53
N ASP A 31 5.70 11.03 0.73
CA ASP A 31 6.34 10.17 -0.25
C ASP A 31 5.58 8.85 -0.41
N TYR A 32 5.11 8.27 0.70
CA TYR A 32 4.22 7.11 0.65
C TYR A 32 2.86 7.45 0.03
N LEU A 33 2.29 8.62 0.28
CA LEU A 33 1.07 9.05 -0.40
C LEU A 33 1.24 9.22 -1.91
N LYS A 34 2.38 9.76 -2.36
CA LYS A 34 2.70 9.86 -3.80
C LYS A 34 2.86 8.47 -4.41
N LEU A 35 3.53 7.57 -3.71
CA LEU A 35 3.70 6.19 -4.12
C LEU A 35 2.36 5.44 -4.19
N GLU A 36 1.48 5.61 -3.19
CA GLU A 36 0.15 4.99 -3.15
C GLU A 36 -0.65 5.33 -4.41
N LYS A 37 -0.63 6.59 -4.85
CA LYS A 37 -1.34 7.06 -6.06
C LYS A 37 -0.88 6.38 -7.35
N GLN A 38 0.30 5.74 -7.36
CA GLN A 38 0.80 5.02 -8.53
C GLN A 38 0.20 3.61 -8.64
N TYR A 39 -0.48 3.12 -7.59
CA TYR A 39 -1.02 1.76 -7.54
C TYR A 39 -2.52 1.79 -7.26
N GLU A 40 -3.30 1.29 -8.21
CA GLU A 40 -4.75 1.17 -8.04
C GLU A 40 -5.06 0.14 -6.94
N ASN A 41 -6.01 0.43 -6.05
CA ASN A 41 -6.49 -0.54 -5.04
C ASN A 41 -5.42 -1.07 -4.07
N ILE A 42 -4.28 -0.39 -3.95
CA ILE A 42 -3.30 -0.59 -2.87
C ILE A 42 -3.35 0.63 -1.96
N LYS A 43 -3.39 0.42 -0.65
CA LYS A 43 -3.28 1.47 0.35
C LYS A 43 -2.18 1.19 1.36
N PHE A 44 -1.53 2.25 1.84
CA PHE A 44 -0.60 2.18 2.95
C PHE A 44 -1.33 2.40 4.27
N ALA A 45 -1.15 1.46 5.19
CA ALA A 45 -1.70 1.55 6.53
C ALA A 45 -1.00 2.67 7.32
N TYR A 46 -1.77 3.31 8.18
CA TYR A 46 -1.31 4.30 9.14
C TYR A 46 -2.02 4.08 10.48
N ASP A 47 -1.45 4.62 11.54
CA ASP A 47 -1.98 4.46 12.89
C ASP A 47 -3.40 5.04 13.01
N GLY A 48 -4.33 4.22 13.48
CA GLY A 48 -5.75 4.60 13.60
C GLY A 48 -6.57 4.44 12.31
N MET A 49 -6.00 3.91 11.23
CA MET A 49 -6.74 3.59 10.00
C MET A 49 -7.90 2.64 10.30
N LYS A 50 -9.11 3.01 9.87
CA LYS A 50 -10.30 2.14 9.90
C LYS A 50 -10.55 1.58 8.52
N VAL A 51 -10.85 0.29 8.46
CA VAL A 51 -11.07 -0.42 7.21
C VAL A 51 -12.48 -1.01 7.24
N GLU A 52 -13.31 -0.54 6.32
CA GLU A 52 -14.59 -1.18 6.01
C GLU A 52 -14.35 -2.32 5.00
N ILE A 53 -15.04 -3.43 5.22
CA ILE A 53 -14.94 -4.68 4.46
C ILE A 53 -16.19 -4.85 3.60
#